data_AF-A0A4Q7PGW2-F1
#
_entry.id   AF-A0A4Q7PGW2-F1
#
_cell.length_a   1.000
_cell.length_b   1.000
_cell.length_c   1.000
_cell.angle_alpha   90.00
_cell.angle_beta   90.00
_cell.angle_gamma   90.00
#
_symmetry.space_group_name_H-M   'P 1'
#
loop_
_entity.id
_entity.type
_entity.pdbx_description
1 polymer ?
#
loop_
_entity_poly.entity_id
_entity_poly.type
_entity_poly.pdbx_seq_one_letter_code
_entity_poly.pdbx_strand_id
1 'polypeptide(L)'
;MSSNWYSFFQKLQVDFKGEFTLGAKISTSNIKPGSFASIWIRVENKAGKVVLFKNPKEKGVVSNTWKYIELEGIVNDPSDIIYIGGFCQGYGVFRFTDFNVSIKNYNLSNSSFEIGSIQSKKIVGWQEGTKENRSDEFFESYSFGVEEFNNRMCLQIIGKNSNNLENYTPFVRNLIESFERSDQQLYSAIKNLEVSDLDFIDENIKNNISSLLIHIAAVEAYYLNYTFGQNSFKLFNENTFKKAFYLDEKSYQFFKGNNLNYYLKIHKQVRKRTLLLFKSISDKWLLTKSLDSNTNLHHWMHVLEHQSYHLGQIVLIKKKLDYTKS
;
A
#
# COMPACT_ATOMS: atom_id res chain seq x y z
N MET A 1 -1.51 9.97 3.55
CA MET A 1 -2.42 8.90 3.03
C MET A 1 -1.53 7.75 2.58
N SER A 2 -1.86 6.47 2.79
CA SER A 2 -1.35 5.45 1.84
C SER A 2 -1.88 5.92 0.50
N SER A 3 -1.00 6.44 -0.35
CA SER A 3 -1.41 6.62 -1.72
C SER A 3 -1.73 5.21 -2.23
N ASN A 4 -2.98 4.96 -2.63
CA ASN A 4 -3.31 3.78 -3.43
C ASN A 4 -2.73 3.90 -4.84
N TRP A 5 -1.62 4.62 -4.99
CA TRP A 5 -0.95 4.93 -6.23
C TRP A 5 0.54 5.11 -5.98
N TYR A 6 1.33 4.85 -7.01
CA TYR A 6 2.78 5.00 -7.03
C TYR A 6 3.15 5.77 -8.29
N SER A 7 4.11 6.69 -8.19
CA SER A 7 4.64 7.41 -9.34
C SER A 7 6.15 7.49 -9.33
N PHE A 8 6.68 7.72 -10.52
CA PHE A 8 8.08 8.01 -10.77
C PHE A 8 8.16 9.10 -11.83
N PHE A 9 9.28 9.81 -11.90
CA PHE A 9 9.44 10.95 -12.80
C PHE A 9 10.90 11.25 -13.16
N GLN A 10 11.08 12.00 -14.25
CA GLN A 10 12.30 12.75 -14.54
C GLN A 10 12.00 14.24 -14.45
N LYS A 11 12.98 14.98 -13.92
CA LYS A 11 12.97 16.44 -13.82
C LYS A 11 13.79 17.00 -14.98
N LEU A 12 13.15 17.78 -15.85
CA LEU A 12 13.75 18.47 -16.97
C LEU A 12 13.87 19.95 -16.59
N GLN A 13 15.10 20.44 -16.44
CA GLN A 13 15.35 21.87 -16.23
C GLN A 13 15.54 22.53 -17.60
N VAL A 14 14.48 23.17 -18.09
CA VAL A 14 14.43 23.70 -19.45
C VAL A 14 13.53 24.93 -19.52
N ASP A 15 14.06 26.02 -20.09
CA ASP A 15 13.27 27.20 -20.44
C ASP A 15 12.43 26.86 -21.67
N PHE A 16 11.13 26.62 -21.53
CA PHE A 16 10.29 26.15 -22.63
C PHE A 16 8.92 26.83 -22.67
N LYS A 17 8.49 27.15 -23.89
CA LYS A 17 7.17 27.66 -24.24
C LYS A 17 6.82 27.11 -25.63
N GLY A 18 5.65 26.48 -25.76
CA GLY A 18 5.24 25.84 -27.01
C GLY A 18 4.49 24.52 -26.79
N GLU A 19 4.28 23.82 -27.91
CA GLU A 19 3.63 22.51 -27.95
C GLU A 19 4.55 21.40 -27.46
N PHE A 20 4.04 20.50 -26.64
CA PHE A 20 4.74 19.30 -26.20
C PHE A 20 3.95 18.04 -26.55
N THR A 21 4.69 16.94 -26.71
CA THR A 21 4.15 15.58 -26.61
C THR A 21 4.94 14.78 -25.58
N LEU A 22 4.26 13.88 -24.89
CA LEU A 22 4.82 12.91 -23.95
C LEU A 22 4.16 11.57 -24.20
N GLY A 23 4.92 10.55 -24.56
CA GLY A 23 4.41 9.21 -24.79
C GLY A 23 5.16 8.14 -24.02
N ALA A 24 4.49 7.01 -23.81
CA ALA A 24 5.09 5.79 -23.27
C ALA A 24 4.29 4.55 -23.68
N LYS A 25 4.90 3.38 -23.60
CA LYS A 25 4.21 2.10 -23.69
C LYS A 25 3.94 1.54 -22.30
N ILE A 26 2.70 1.13 -22.09
CA ILE A 26 2.21 0.56 -20.84
C ILE A 26 1.60 -0.81 -21.07
N SER A 27 1.87 -1.74 -20.17
CA SER A 27 1.16 -3.01 -20.07
C SER A 27 0.83 -3.27 -18.60
N THR A 28 -0.25 -4.00 -18.35
CA THR A 28 -0.66 -4.41 -17.01
C THR A 28 -1.00 -5.90 -16.97
N SER A 29 -0.86 -6.53 -15.82
CA SER A 29 -1.25 -7.94 -15.60
C SER A 29 -1.80 -8.12 -14.20
N ASN A 30 -2.72 -9.07 -14.02
CA ASN A 30 -3.30 -9.39 -12.72
C ASN A 30 -3.88 -8.18 -11.98
N ILE A 31 -4.49 -7.24 -12.74
CA ILE A 31 -5.05 -6.01 -12.19
C ILE A 31 -6.41 -6.25 -11.52
N LYS A 32 -6.62 -5.64 -10.37
CA LYS A 32 -7.92 -5.65 -9.66
C LYS A 32 -8.85 -4.54 -10.18
N PRO A 33 -10.18 -4.67 -10.05
CA PRO A 33 -11.11 -3.59 -10.39
C PRO A 33 -10.71 -2.26 -9.76
N GLY A 34 -10.76 -1.18 -10.55
CA GLY A 34 -10.32 0.16 -10.14
C GLY A 34 -8.80 0.41 -10.19
N SER A 35 -8.01 -0.58 -10.65
CA SER A 35 -6.56 -0.45 -10.82
C SER A 35 -6.18 -0.12 -12.26
N PHE A 36 -5.18 0.74 -12.45
CA PHE A 36 -4.74 1.19 -13.77
C PHE A 36 -3.35 1.83 -13.73
N ALA A 37 -2.73 2.00 -14.91
CA ALA A 37 -1.46 2.72 -15.06
C ALA A 37 -1.57 3.81 -16.14
N SER A 38 -0.80 4.89 -16.01
CA SER A 38 -0.80 5.96 -17.00
C SER A 38 0.45 6.85 -16.90
N ILE A 39 0.55 7.85 -17.75
CA ILE A 39 1.60 8.88 -17.73
C ILE A 39 1.05 10.23 -17.25
N TRP A 40 1.95 11.11 -16.83
CA TRP A 40 1.61 12.45 -16.37
C TRP A 40 2.73 13.45 -16.66
N ILE A 41 2.36 14.73 -16.71
CA ILE A 41 3.26 15.87 -16.83
C ILE A 41 2.84 16.99 -15.86
N ARG A 42 3.82 17.65 -15.23
CA ARG A 42 3.68 18.87 -14.42
C ARG A 42 4.70 19.89 -14.92
N VAL A 43 4.28 21.14 -15.08
CA VAL A 43 5.14 22.25 -15.49
C VAL A 43 5.11 23.31 -14.41
N GLU A 44 6.28 23.74 -13.99
CA GLU A 44 6.49 24.86 -13.07
C GLU A 44 7.14 26.02 -13.83
N ASN A 45 6.60 27.21 -13.61
CA ASN A 45 7.20 28.43 -14.13
C ASN A 45 8.43 28.84 -13.30
N LYS A 46 9.13 29.89 -13.75
CA LYS A 46 10.32 30.46 -13.07
C LYS A 46 10.06 30.94 -11.63
N ALA A 47 8.80 31.13 -11.24
CA ALA A 47 8.41 31.48 -9.87
C ALA A 47 8.09 30.25 -8.99
N GLY A 48 8.29 29.02 -9.50
CA GLY A 48 7.97 27.77 -8.81
C GLY A 48 6.47 27.44 -8.75
N LYS A 49 5.62 28.20 -9.47
CA LYS A 49 4.18 27.94 -9.52
C LYS A 49 3.87 26.88 -10.58
N VAL A 50 3.02 25.91 -10.22
CA VAL A 50 2.47 24.95 -11.18
C VAL A 50 1.57 25.67 -12.18
N VAL A 51 1.96 25.67 -13.46
CA VAL A 51 1.22 26.31 -14.55
C VAL A 51 0.51 25.31 -15.45
N LEU A 52 0.95 24.04 -15.45
CA LEU A 52 0.28 22.96 -16.16
C LEU A 52 0.41 21.66 -15.37
N PHE A 53 -0.68 20.91 -15.25
CA PHE A 53 -0.68 19.53 -14.81
C PHE A 53 -1.63 18.74 -15.71
N LYS A 54 -1.13 17.68 -16.36
CA LYS A 54 -1.92 16.87 -17.27
C LYS A 54 -1.65 15.38 -17.04
N ASN A 55 -2.73 14.62 -16.98
CA ASN A 55 -2.77 13.17 -17.04
C ASN A 55 -4.00 12.77 -17.87
N PRO A 56 -4.09 11.52 -18.36
CA PRO A 56 -5.32 11.05 -18.99
C PRO A 56 -6.43 10.98 -17.95
N LYS A 57 -7.35 11.97 -17.98
CA LYS A 57 -8.37 12.18 -16.94
C LYS A 57 -9.42 11.06 -16.85
N GLU A 58 -9.58 10.23 -17.89
CA GLU A 58 -10.74 9.31 -17.97
C GLU A 58 -10.42 7.82 -18.13
N LYS A 59 -9.24 7.40 -18.60
CA LYS A 59 -8.86 5.96 -18.64
C LYS A 59 -7.37 5.78 -18.51
N GLY A 60 -6.94 5.16 -17.40
CA GLY A 60 -5.62 4.53 -17.38
C GLY A 60 -5.64 3.24 -18.21
N VAL A 61 -4.44 2.74 -18.52
CA VAL A 61 -4.24 1.50 -19.26
C VAL A 61 -4.52 0.29 -18.38
N VAL A 62 -5.37 -0.59 -18.91
CA VAL A 62 -5.75 -1.91 -18.37
C VAL A 62 -5.62 -2.88 -19.55
N SER A 63 -4.44 -3.46 -19.78
CA SER A 63 -4.11 -4.25 -20.97
C SER A 63 -2.94 -5.21 -20.76
N ASN A 64 -3.15 -6.50 -21.01
CA ASN A 64 -2.10 -7.53 -20.96
C ASN A 64 -1.10 -7.48 -22.13
N THR A 65 -1.34 -6.61 -23.11
CA THR A 65 -0.39 -6.29 -24.18
C THR A 65 0.09 -4.85 -24.07
N TRP A 66 1.23 -4.53 -24.67
CA TRP A 66 1.73 -3.16 -24.77
C TRP A 66 0.72 -2.24 -25.48
N LYS A 67 0.37 -1.13 -24.83
CA LYS A 67 -0.42 -0.03 -25.38
C LYS A 67 0.41 1.24 -25.32
N TYR A 68 0.54 1.93 -26.44
CA TYR A 68 1.11 3.26 -26.48
C TYR A 68 0.05 4.28 -26.05
N ILE A 69 0.43 5.18 -25.15
CA ILE A 69 -0.38 6.33 -24.78
C ILE A 69 0.44 7.60 -24.94
N GLU A 70 -0.24 8.70 -25.27
CA GLU A 70 0.38 9.99 -25.53
C GLU A 70 -0.44 11.11 -24.86
N LEU A 71 0.28 12.10 -24.35
CA LEU A 71 -0.22 13.37 -23.85
C LEU A 71 0.36 14.49 -24.69
N GLU A 72 -0.51 15.31 -25.26
CA GLU A 72 -0.14 16.54 -25.95
C GLU A 72 -0.58 17.76 -25.14
N GLY A 73 -0.01 18.93 -25.39
CA GLY A 73 -0.49 20.18 -24.81
C GLY A 73 0.40 21.37 -25.15
N ILE A 74 0.06 22.52 -24.59
CA ILE A 74 0.77 23.78 -24.83
C ILE A 74 1.22 24.36 -23.49
N VAL A 75 2.50 24.69 -23.39
CA VAL A 75 3.07 25.49 -22.30
C VAL A 75 3.00 26.96 -22.70
N ASN A 76 2.08 27.72 -22.10
CA ASN A 76 1.83 29.13 -22.45
C ASN A 76 2.78 30.10 -21.72
N ASP A 77 3.15 29.76 -20.49
CA ASP A 77 4.08 30.52 -19.65
C ASP A 77 5.45 29.88 -19.71
N PRO A 78 6.55 30.66 -19.82
CA PRO A 78 7.90 30.10 -19.79
C PRO A 78 8.11 29.22 -18.56
N SER A 79 8.39 27.94 -18.80
CA SER A 79 8.72 27.00 -17.74
C SER A 79 10.16 27.18 -17.27
N ASP A 80 10.46 26.79 -16.04
CA ASP A 80 11.84 26.53 -15.60
C ASP A 80 12.07 25.03 -15.43
N ILE A 81 11.03 24.33 -14.96
CA ILE A 81 11.10 22.92 -14.62
C ILE A 81 9.87 22.20 -15.16
N ILE A 82 10.11 21.08 -15.83
CA ILE A 82 9.08 20.15 -16.31
C ILE A 82 9.33 18.79 -15.66
N TYR A 83 8.30 18.23 -15.04
CA TYR A 83 8.32 16.88 -14.50
C TYR A 83 7.46 16.00 -15.40
N ILE A 84 8.00 14.88 -15.83
CA ILE A 84 7.26 13.87 -16.60
C ILE A 84 7.45 12.51 -15.98
N GLY A 85 6.47 11.64 -16.13
CA GLY A 85 6.67 10.25 -15.74
C GLY A 85 5.44 9.38 -15.82
N GLY A 86 5.54 8.23 -15.18
CA GLY A 86 4.46 7.26 -15.05
C GLY A 86 3.86 7.25 -13.66
N PHE A 87 2.63 6.76 -13.57
CA PHE A 87 2.01 6.39 -12.31
C PHE A 87 1.11 5.17 -12.49
N CYS A 88 0.90 4.45 -11.40
CA CYS A 88 -0.09 3.39 -11.31
C CYS A 88 -0.93 3.56 -10.05
N GLN A 89 -2.15 3.04 -10.09
CA GLN A 89 -3.11 3.04 -9.01
C GLN A 89 -3.68 1.64 -8.83
N GLY A 90 -3.88 1.24 -7.58
CA GLY A 90 -4.44 -0.06 -7.22
C GLY A 90 -3.45 -1.21 -7.26
N TYR A 91 -3.97 -2.40 -7.55
CA TYR A 91 -3.28 -3.67 -7.43
C TYR A 91 -3.04 -4.31 -8.77
N GLY A 92 -1.93 -5.03 -8.86
CA GLY A 92 -1.51 -5.76 -10.06
C GLY A 92 -0.07 -5.46 -10.41
N VAL A 93 0.31 -5.92 -11.59
CA VAL A 93 1.61 -5.65 -12.21
C VAL A 93 1.41 -4.56 -13.26
N PHE A 94 2.19 -3.50 -13.17
CA PHE A 94 2.19 -2.36 -14.08
C PHE A 94 3.56 -2.25 -14.70
N ARG A 95 3.63 -2.14 -16.03
CA ARG A 95 4.87 -2.11 -16.80
C ARG A 95 4.94 -0.86 -17.65
N PHE A 96 6.11 -0.23 -17.68
CA PHE A 96 6.37 0.98 -18.44
C PHE A 96 7.66 0.85 -19.25
N THR A 97 7.65 1.30 -20.50
CA THR A 97 8.84 1.36 -21.36
C THR A 97 8.66 2.38 -22.48
N ASP A 98 9.70 2.64 -23.27
CA ASP A 98 9.71 3.52 -24.43
C ASP A 98 9.14 4.93 -24.16
N PHE A 99 9.59 5.58 -23.08
CA PHE A 99 9.24 6.98 -22.84
C PHE A 99 9.83 7.90 -23.91
N ASN A 100 9.02 8.81 -24.44
CA ASN A 100 9.47 9.83 -25.38
C ASN A 100 8.85 11.19 -25.05
N VAL A 101 9.56 12.26 -25.40
CA VAL A 101 9.11 13.63 -25.16
C VAL A 101 9.55 14.54 -26.30
N SER A 102 8.66 15.42 -26.75
CA SER A 102 8.97 16.47 -27.71
C SER A 102 8.99 17.83 -26.98
N ILE A 103 10.11 18.14 -26.33
CA ILE A 103 10.38 19.42 -25.68
C ILE A 103 11.84 19.80 -25.98
N LYS A 104 12.08 20.83 -26.81
CA LYS A 104 13.43 21.31 -27.18
C LYS A 104 14.46 20.21 -27.51
N ASN A 105 14.04 19.11 -28.17
CA ASN A 105 14.90 17.95 -28.46
C ASN A 105 15.54 17.30 -27.21
N TYR A 106 14.87 17.38 -26.05
CA TYR A 106 15.35 16.78 -24.82
C TYR A 106 15.35 15.25 -24.91
N ASN A 107 16.47 14.63 -24.54
CA ASN A 107 16.61 13.18 -24.48
C ASN A 107 16.43 12.69 -23.05
N LEU A 108 15.46 11.81 -22.85
CA LEU A 108 15.23 11.20 -21.54
C LEU A 108 16.31 10.17 -21.21
N SER A 109 16.73 10.17 -19.96
CA SER A 109 17.67 9.18 -19.47
C SER A 109 16.97 7.83 -19.33
N ASN A 110 17.57 6.73 -19.81
CA ASN A 110 17.06 5.38 -19.60
C ASN A 110 15.54 5.23 -19.88
N SER A 111 15.07 5.76 -21.00
CA SER A 111 13.63 5.83 -21.35
C SER A 111 12.95 4.47 -21.53
N SER A 112 13.71 3.44 -21.89
CA SER A 112 13.25 2.06 -22.04
C SER A 112 13.73 1.13 -20.92
N PHE A 113 14.33 1.67 -19.85
CA PHE A 113 14.77 0.92 -18.67
C PHE A 113 15.78 -0.22 -18.96
N GLU A 114 16.64 -0.02 -19.96
CA GLU A 114 17.69 -0.97 -20.35
C GLU A 114 18.94 -0.85 -19.48
N ILE A 115 19.10 0.27 -18.77
CA ILE A 115 20.23 0.53 -17.89
C ILE A 115 19.85 0.15 -16.45
N GLY A 116 20.56 -0.84 -15.89
CA GLY A 116 20.41 -1.27 -14.50
C GLY A 116 20.43 -2.80 -14.36
N SER A 117 20.59 -3.28 -13.12
CA SER A 117 20.43 -4.71 -12.83
C SER A 117 18.95 -5.05 -12.65
N ILE A 118 18.57 -6.25 -13.09
CA ILE A 118 17.35 -6.92 -12.62
C ILE A 118 17.34 -6.84 -11.09
N GLN A 119 16.21 -6.48 -10.48
CA GLN A 119 16.04 -6.27 -9.02
C GLN A 119 16.74 -5.03 -8.40
N SER A 120 17.17 -4.04 -9.18
CA SER A 120 17.66 -2.77 -8.61
C SER A 120 16.60 -2.10 -7.70
N LYS A 121 17.00 -1.72 -6.48
CA LYS A 121 16.19 -0.89 -5.55
C LYS A 121 16.14 0.60 -5.91
N LYS A 122 16.68 0.98 -7.07
CA LYS A 122 16.63 2.33 -7.63
C LYS A 122 16.22 2.25 -9.11
N ILE A 123 15.39 3.18 -9.55
CA ILE A 123 15.02 3.30 -10.96
C ILE A 123 16.09 4.17 -11.63
N VAL A 124 17.08 3.55 -12.28
CA VAL A 124 18.22 4.29 -12.86
C VAL A 124 17.72 5.34 -13.87
N GLY A 125 18.12 6.60 -13.69
CA GLY A 125 17.69 7.72 -14.53
C GLY A 125 16.34 8.33 -14.14
N TRP A 126 15.62 7.77 -13.17
CA TRP A 126 14.30 8.26 -12.73
C TRP A 126 14.26 8.43 -11.20
N GLN A 127 13.33 9.24 -10.71
CA GLN A 127 13.10 9.51 -9.30
C GLN A 127 11.72 8.99 -8.88
N GLU A 128 11.57 8.57 -7.63
CA GLU A 128 10.27 8.16 -7.10
C GLU A 128 9.49 9.39 -6.64
N GLY A 129 8.24 9.54 -7.09
CA GLY A 129 7.40 10.71 -6.80
C GLY A 129 6.73 10.68 -5.42
N THR A 130 6.71 9.54 -4.74
CA THR A 130 5.97 9.37 -3.47
C THR A 130 6.85 9.35 -2.21
N LYS A 131 8.11 9.81 -2.31
CA LYS A 131 9.15 9.57 -1.29
C LYS A 131 9.39 10.67 -0.25
N GLU A 132 8.81 11.85 -0.35
CA GLU A 132 8.91 12.82 0.75
C GLU A 132 8.18 12.24 1.99
N ASN A 133 8.97 11.73 2.94
CA ASN A 133 8.60 11.16 4.25
C ASN A 133 8.16 9.69 4.36
N ARG A 134 8.61 8.77 3.50
CA ARG A 134 8.46 7.31 3.79
C ARG A 134 9.78 6.68 4.22
N SER A 135 10.10 6.79 5.51
CA SER A 135 11.18 6.03 6.16
C SER A 135 10.83 4.56 6.45
N ASP A 136 9.63 4.11 6.06
CA ASP A 136 9.09 2.87 6.60
C ASP A 136 9.07 1.75 5.54
N GLU A 137 10.06 0.86 5.62
CA GLU A 137 10.02 -0.51 5.04
C GLU A 137 8.74 -1.29 5.44
N PHE A 138 8.00 -0.79 6.44
CA PHE A 138 6.72 -1.32 6.89
C PHE A 138 5.57 -1.09 5.90
N PHE A 139 5.66 -0.11 4.99
CA PHE A 139 4.52 0.44 4.24
C PHE A 139 4.64 0.53 2.72
N GLU A 140 5.50 -0.27 2.11
CA GLU A 140 5.55 -0.33 0.65
C GLU A 140 4.31 -1.06 0.09
N SER A 141 3.25 -0.30 -0.20
CA SER A 141 2.10 -0.72 -1.01
C SER A 141 2.49 -1.04 -2.45
N TYR A 142 3.72 -0.70 -2.86
CA TYR A 142 4.27 -0.99 -4.18
C TYR A 142 5.71 -1.45 -4.05
N SER A 143 6.12 -2.43 -4.84
CA SER A 143 7.52 -2.74 -5.12
C SER A 143 7.81 -2.50 -6.59
N PHE A 144 9.05 -2.23 -6.94
CA PHE A 144 9.43 -2.04 -8.33
C PHE A 144 10.73 -2.78 -8.66
N GLY A 145 10.95 -3.01 -9.94
CA GLY A 145 12.15 -3.64 -10.46
C GLY A 145 12.21 -3.48 -11.98
N VAL A 146 13.35 -3.81 -12.56
CA VAL A 146 13.51 -3.91 -14.02
C VAL A 146 13.36 -5.36 -14.41
N GLU A 147 12.57 -5.63 -15.44
CA GLU A 147 12.37 -6.97 -16.01
C GLU A 147 12.27 -6.92 -17.55
N GLU A 148 12.39 -8.09 -18.18
CA GLU A 148 12.05 -8.27 -19.57
C GLU A 148 10.61 -8.81 -19.71
N PHE A 149 9.78 -8.17 -20.54
CA PHE A 149 8.42 -8.60 -20.82
C PHE A 149 8.08 -8.45 -22.31
N ASN A 150 7.74 -9.57 -22.96
CA ASN A 150 7.50 -9.64 -24.41
C ASN A 150 8.66 -9.01 -25.22
N ASN A 151 9.88 -9.49 -24.98
CA ASN A 151 11.13 -9.09 -25.65
C ASN A 151 11.50 -7.61 -25.50
N ARG A 152 11.14 -6.99 -24.36
CA ARG A 152 11.40 -5.58 -24.07
C ARG A 152 11.77 -5.42 -22.61
N MET A 153 12.84 -4.69 -22.35
CA MET A 153 13.14 -4.21 -21.00
C MET A 153 12.08 -3.19 -20.57
N CYS A 154 11.69 -3.25 -19.31
CA CYS A 154 10.70 -2.35 -18.75
C CYS A 154 10.87 -2.16 -17.25
N LEU A 155 10.35 -1.03 -16.76
CA LEU A 155 10.08 -0.85 -15.34
C LEU A 155 8.82 -1.62 -14.99
N GLN A 156 8.95 -2.61 -14.12
CA GLN A 156 7.85 -3.28 -13.44
C GLN A 156 7.58 -2.58 -12.11
N ILE A 157 6.31 -2.26 -11.85
CA ILE A 157 5.81 -1.86 -10.55
C ILE A 157 4.71 -2.84 -10.16
N ILE A 158 4.84 -3.44 -9.00
CA ILE A 158 3.86 -4.36 -8.42
C ILE A 158 3.14 -3.60 -7.30
N GLY A 159 1.86 -3.28 -7.52
CA GLY A 159 0.98 -2.88 -6.43
C GLY A 159 0.71 -4.08 -5.54
N LYS A 160 1.17 -4.04 -4.29
CA LYS A 160 1.07 -5.14 -3.32
C LYS A 160 -0.38 -5.45 -3.02
N ASN A 161 -0.86 -6.41 -3.79
CA ASN A 161 -1.71 -7.51 -3.38
C ASN A 161 -1.26 -8.74 -4.17
N SER A 162 0.01 -9.13 -4.00
CA SER A 162 0.67 -10.19 -4.78
C SER A 162 0.48 -11.58 -4.18
N ASN A 163 -0.61 -11.82 -3.46
CA ASN A 163 -1.07 -13.20 -3.36
C ASN A 163 -1.68 -13.50 -4.72
N ASN A 164 -1.14 -14.47 -5.47
CA ASN A 164 -1.85 -14.97 -6.62
C ASN A 164 -3.13 -15.65 -6.11
N LEU A 165 -4.21 -14.87 -6.06
CA LEU A 165 -5.49 -15.28 -5.48
C LEU A 165 -6.21 -16.33 -6.34
N GLU A 166 -5.73 -16.60 -7.56
CA GLU A 166 -6.26 -17.66 -8.43
C GLU A 166 -6.06 -19.05 -7.82
N ASN A 167 -5.01 -19.23 -6.99
CA ASN A 167 -4.70 -20.50 -6.34
C ASN A 167 -5.52 -20.75 -5.06
N TYR A 168 -6.41 -19.83 -4.68
CA TYR A 168 -7.23 -19.95 -3.48
C TYR A 168 -8.67 -20.28 -3.86
N THR A 169 -9.33 -21.09 -3.02
CA THR A 169 -10.76 -21.34 -3.17
C THR A 169 -11.58 -20.07 -2.91
N PRO A 170 -12.77 -19.92 -3.51
CA PRO A 170 -13.52 -18.67 -3.50
C PRO A 170 -13.72 -18.02 -2.13
N PHE A 171 -14.09 -18.77 -1.08
CA PHE A 171 -14.29 -18.19 0.25
C PHE A 171 -12.99 -17.81 0.94
N VAL A 172 -11.94 -18.63 0.81
CA VAL A 172 -10.60 -18.28 1.33
C VAL A 172 -10.08 -17.00 0.69
N ARG A 173 -10.25 -16.86 -0.63
CA ARG A 173 -9.93 -15.63 -1.36
C ARG A 173 -10.68 -14.41 -0.80
N ASN A 174 -11.99 -14.53 -0.60
CA ASN A 174 -12.79 -13.42 -0.06
C ASN A 174 -12.36 -13.01 1.35
N LEU A 175 -11.98 -13.96 2.21
CA LEU A 175 -11.42 -13.66 3.53
C LEU A 175 -10.11 -12.88 3.42
N ILE A 176 -9.19 -13.31 2.55
CA ILE A 176 -7.91 -12.61 2.32
C ILE A 176 -8.14 -11.17 1.86
N GLU A 177 -9.01 -10.97 0.87
CA GLU A 177 -9.34 -9.63 0.37
C GLU A 177 -9.97 -8.75 1.46
N SER A 178 -10.80 -9.34 2.34
CA SER A 178 -11.40 -8.64 3.47
C SER A 178 -10.37 -8.22 4.51
N PHE A 179 -9.42 -9.10 4.83
CA PHE A 179 -8.29 -8.80 5.72
C PHE A 179 -7.41 -7.68 5.17
N GLU A 180 -7.12 -7.70 3.87
CA GLU A 180 -6.33 -6.65 3.22
C GLU A 180 -7.04 -5.31 3.22
N ARG A 181 -8.36 -5.31 3.00
CA ARG A 181 -9.18 -4.09 3.09
C ARG A 181 -9.21 -3.56 4.53
N SER A 182 -9.28 -4.43 5.53
CA SER A 182 -9.21 -4.06 6.95
C SER A 182 -7.88 -3.36 7.26
N ASP A 183 -6.75 -3.93 6.82
CA ASP A 183 -5.41 -3.38 7.03
C ASP A 183 -5.24 -2.00 6.39
N GLN A 184 -5.77 -1.81 5.19
CA GLN A 184 -5.71 -0.51 4.50
C GLN A 184 -6.45 0.58 5.28
N GLN A 185 -7.63 0.25 5.80
CA GLN A 185 -8.42 1.20 6.59
C GLN A 185 -7.73 1.50 7.92
N LEU A 186 -7.24 0.47 8.62
CA LEU A 186 -6.48 0.61 9.86
C LEU A 186 -5.24 1.48 9.66
N TYR A 187 -4.44 1.19 8.64
CA TYR A 187 -3.27 2.01 8.31
C TYR A 187 -3.65 3.45 8.00
N SER A 188 -4.70 3.66 7.19
CA SER A 188 -5.13 5.01 6.84
C SER A 188 -5.55 5.81 8.07
N ALA A 189 -6.14 5.14 9.08
CA ALA A 189 -6.50 5.75 10.34
C ALA A 189 -5.26 6.11 11.16
N ILE A 190 -4.27 5.23 11.30
CA ILE A 190 -3.14 5.44 12.23
C ILE A 190 -1.89 6.09 11.64
N LYS A 191 -1.85 6.33 10.32
CA LYS A 191 -0.71 6.99 9.69
C LYS A 191 -0.41 8.35 10.34
N ASN A 192 0.87 8.65 10.50
CA ASN A 192 1.42 9.89 11.05
C ASN A 192 1.05 10.17 12.53
N LEU A 193 0.51 9.18 13.26
CA LEU A 193 0.32 9.33 14.70
C LEU A 193 1.67 9.26 15.43
N GLU A 194 1.89 10.23 16.31
CA GLU A 194 3.06 10.24 17.19
C GLU A 194 2.79 9.43 18.46
N VAL A 195 3.82 9.21 19.28
CA VAL A 195 3.68 8.43 20.55
C VAL A 195 2.60 9.03 21.46
N SER A 196 2.55 10.36 21.55
CA SER A 196 1.54 11.08 22.34
C SER A 196 0.11 10.81 21.85
N ASP A 197 -0.09 10.69 20.53
CA ASP A 197 -1.39 10.37 19.93
C ASP A 197 -1.78 8.92 20.18
N LEU A 198 -0.81 8.01 20.10
CA LEU A 198 -1.05 6.58 20.31
C LEU A 198 -1.48 6.30 21.75
N ASP A 199 -0.89 7.01 22.70
CA ASP A 199 -1.11 6.81 24.13
C ASP A 199 -2.23 7.69 24.71
N PHE A 200 -2.84 8.56 23.90
CA PHE A 200 -3.98 9.38 24.32
C PHE A 200 -5.16 8.50 24.75
N ILE A 201 -5.66 8.75 25.96
CA ILE A 201 -6.82 8.06 26.52
C ILE A 201 -8.04 8.96 26.38
N ASP A 202 -9.05 8.47 25.68
CA ASP A 202 -10.36 9.09 25.66
C ASP A 202 -11.20 8.64 26.86
N GLU A 203 -11.78 9.56 27.63
CA GLU A 203 -12.55 9.25 28.83
C GLU A 203 -13.82 8.40 28.55
N ASN A 204 -14.38 8.53 27.35
CA ASN A 204 -15.61 7.80 26.97
C ASN A 204 -15.29 6.41 26.41
N ILE A 205 -14.23 6.28 25.60
CA ILE A 205 -13.85 5.00 24.98
C ILE A 205 -13.00 4.16 25.95
N LYS A 206 -12.28 4.80 26.88
CA LYS A 206 -11.40 4.21 27.90
C LYS A 206 -10.28 3.30 27.36
N ASN A 207 -10.06 3.32 26.06
CA ASN A 207 -8.95 2.67 25.38
C ASN A 207 -8.13 3.73 24.64
N ASN A 208 -6.84 3.47 24.47
CA ASN A 208 -5.97 4.26 23.60
C ASN A 208 -5.63 3.48 22.32
N ILE A 209 -5.08 4.17 21.33
CA ILE A 209 -4.80 3.57 20.02
C ILE A 209 -3.71 2.48 20.13
N SER A 210 -2.70 2.67 21.00
CA SER A 210 -1.66 1.66 21.23
C SER A 210 -2.22 0.31 21.70
N SER A 211 -3.11 0.31 22.70
CA SER A 211 -3.73 -0.91 23.24
C SER A 211 -4.64 -1.59 22.20
N LEU A 212 -5.37 -0.80 21.41
CA LEU A 212 -6.23 -1.34 20.36
C LEU A 212 -5.42 -2.01 19.24
N LEU A 213 -4.28 -1.42 18.84
CA LEU A 213 -3.42 -1.99 17.79
C LEU A 213 -2.80 -3.32 18.20
N ILE A 214 -2.32 -3.42 19.44
CA ILE A 214 -1.71 -4.67 19.92
C ILE A 214 -2.78 -5.75 20.15
N HIS A 215 -3.97 -5.37 20.63
CA HIS A 215 -5.10 -6.26 20.85
C HIS A 215 -5.60 -6.90 19.55
N ILE A 216 -5.76 -6.09 18.50
CA ILE A 216 -6.10 -6.59 17.16
C ILE A 216 -5.13 -7.69 16.71
N ALA A 217 -3.82 -7.47 16.88
CA ALA A 217 -2.81 -8.46 16.50
C ALA A 217 -2.84 -9.71 17.41
N ALA A 218 -3.10 -9.53 18.71
CA ALA A 218 -3.19 -10.64 19.66
C ALA A 218 -4.40 -11.54 19.39
N VAL A 219 -5.56 -10.97 19.05
CA VAL A 219 -6.76 -11.75 18.71
C VAL A 219 -6.56 -12.54 17.42
N GLU A 220 -5.96 -11.95 16.37
CA GLU A 220 -5.63 -12.72 15.16
C GLU A 220 -4.62 -13.84 15.47
N ALA A 221 -3.60 -13.59 16.30
CA ALA A 221 -2.64 -14.60 16.73
C ALA A 221 -3.27 -15.73 17.58
N TYR A 222 -4.28 -15.41 18.39
CA TYR A 222 -5.05 -16.39 19.12
C TYR A 222 -5.77 -17.34 18.16
N TYR A 223 -6.50 -16.80 17.19
CA TYR A 223 -7.27 -17.61 16.24
C TYR A 223 -6.39 -18.38 15.25
N LEU A 224 -5.19 -17.89 14.93
CA LEU A 224 -4.16 -18.70 14.27
C LEU A 224 -3.89 -19.98 15.05
N ASN A 225 -3.53 -19.85 16.33
CA ASN A 225 -3.24 -21.02 17.17
C ASN A 225 -4.48 -21.87 17.46
N TYR A 226 -5.65 -21.27 17.59
CA TYR A 226 -6.87 -21.99 17.84
C TYR A 226 -7.29 -22.86 16.65
N THR A 227 -7.26 -22.31 15.43
CA THR A 227 -7.76 -23.01 14.23
C THR A 227 -6.70 -23.87 13.53
N PHE A 228 -5.41 -23.53 13.64
CA PHE A 228 -4.29 -24.28 13.03
C PHE A 228 -3.46 -25.10 14.04
N GLY A 229 -3.82 -25.05 15.33
CA GLY A 229 -3.12 -25.77 16.41
C GLY A 229 -2.17 -24.87 17.21
N GLN A 230 -2.01 -25.19 18.50
CA GLN A 230 -1.41 -24.32 19.54
C GLN A 230 0.05 -23.88 19.29
N ASN A 231 0.75 -24.53 18.35
CA ASN A 231 2.14 -24.22 17.99
C ASN A 231 2.28 -23.67 16.57
N SER A 232 1.17 -23.31 15.92
CA SER A 232 1.19 -22.77 14.56
C SER A 232 1.86 -21.39 14.51
N PHE A 233 1.86 -20.61 15.59
CA PHE A 233 2.48 -19.29 15.63
C PHE A 233 2.84 -18.85 17.05
N LYS A 234 4.11 -18.46 17.26
CA LYS A 234 4.57 -17.93 18.55
C LYS A 234 5.32 -16.62 18.35
N LEU A 235 4.59 -15.51 18.41
CA LEU A 235 5.16 -14.16 18.40
C LEU A 235 5.23 -13.56 19.80
N PHE A 236 4.24 -13.88 20.62
CA PHE A 236 4.15 -13.40 22.00
C PHE A 236 4.61 -14.50 22.95
N ASN A 237 5.38 -14.14 23.98
CA ASN A 237 5.47 -14.99 25.17
C ASN A 237 4.14 -14.93 25.94
N GLU A 238 3.90 -15.85 26.86
CA GLU A 238 2.61 -15.96 27.56
C GLU A 238 2.22 -14.67 28.30
N ASN A 239 3.18 -14.00 28.95
CA ASN A 239 2.94 -12.77 29.68
C ASN A 239 2.58 -11.62 28.73
N THR A 240 3.34 -11.45 27.64
CA THR A 240 3.06 -10.44 26.62
C THR A 240 1.75 -10.72 25.91
N PHE A 241 1.41 -11.99 25.66
CA PHE A 241 0.14 -12.37 25.04
C PHE A 241 -1.04 -11.98 25.93
N LYS A 242 -1.01 -12.35 27.22
CA LYS A 242 -2.07 -11.98 28.17
C LYS A 242 -2.28 -10.48 28.20
N LYS A 243 -1.20 -9.70 28.31
CA LYS A 243 -1.29 -8.23 28.29
C LYS A 243 -1.80 -7.69 26.96
N ALA A 244 -1.37 -8.25 25.83
CA ALA A 244 -1.84 -7.80 24.53
C ALA A 244 -3.31 -8.14 24.27
N PHE A 245 -3.77 -9.29 24.78
CA PHE A 245 -5.11 -9.83 24.53
C PHE A 245 -6.19 -9.23 25.44
N TYR A 246 -5.82 -8.79 26.64
CA TYR A 246 -6.74 -8.11 27.54
C TYR A 246 -6.61 -6.60 27.37
N LEU A 247 -7.73 -5.91 27.11
CA LEU A 247 -7.81 -4.45 27.08
C LEU A 247 -7.99 -3.89 28.49
N ASP A 248 -6.99 -4.10 29.36
CA ASP A 248 -7.01 -3.63 30.75
C ASP A 248 -5.91 -2.59 31.03
N GLU A 249 -5.94 -2.01 32.23
CA GLU A 249 -4.96 -1.00 32.64
C GLU A 249 -3.52 -1.54 32.62
N LYS A 250 -3.33 -2.84 32.85
CA LYS A 250 -2.01 -3.48 32.82
C LYS A 250 -1.47 -3.57 31.39
N SER A 251 -2.34 -3.80 30.41
CA SER A 251 -2.02 -3.72 28.98
C SER A 251 -1.50 -2.34 28.62
N TYR A 252 -2.26 -1.31 29.00
CA TYR A 252 -1.90 0.08 28.74
C TYR A 252 -0.49 0.40 29.26
N GLN A 253 -0.25 0.16 30.56
CA GLN A 253 1.04 0.49 31.17
C GLN A 253 2.21 -0.28 30.55
N PHE A 254 1.96 -1.48 30.03
CA PHE A 254 3.01 -2.31 29.43
C PHE A 254 3.41 -1.86 28.03
N PHE A 255 2.47 -1.38 27.22
CA PHE A 255 2.74 -0.98 25.84
C PHE A 255 2.97 0.53 25.66
N LYS A 256 2.64 1.34 26.66
CA LYS A 256 2.86 2.79 26.64
C LYS A 256 4.29 3.19 26.22
N GLY A 257 4.40 4.26 25.44
CA GLY A 257 5.67 4.87 25.03
C GLY A 257 6.28 4.25 23.76
N ASN A 258 5.75 3.14 23.25
CA ASN A 258 6.22 2.58 21.98
C ASN A 258 5.73 3.43 20.80
N ASN A 259 6.59 3.57 19.78
CA ASN A 259 6.23 4.26 18.54
C ASN A 259 5.32 3.40 17.64
N LEU A 260 4.72 4.04 16.63
CA LEU A 260 3.80 3.39 15.70
C LEU A 260 4.43 2.15 15.02
N ASN A 261 5.72 2.22 14.65
CA ASN A 261 6.47 1.15 13.99
C ASN A 261 6.56 -0.14 14.83
N TYR A 262 6.61 -0.03 16.16
CA TYR A 262 6.54 -1.18 17.05
C TYR A 262 5.28 -2.02 16.81
N TYR A 263 4.11 -1.39 16.84
CA TYR A 263 2.82 -2.07 16.72
C TYR A 263 2.60 -2.66 15.33
N LEU A 264 2.94 -1.90 14.30
CA LEU A 264 2.82 -2.33 12.90
C LEU A 264 3.69 -3.54 12.60
N LYS A 265 4.89 -3.61 13.19
CA LYS A 265 5.78 -4.74 13.05
C LYS A 265 5.18 -6.03 13.60
N ILE A 266 4.44 -5.92 14.69
CA ILE A 266 3.73 -7.06 15.30
C ILE A 266 2.57 -7.46 14.40
N HIS A 267 1.69 -6.51 14.05
CA HIS A 267 0.55 -6.76 13.16
C HIS A 267 0.95 -7.43 11.85
N LYS A 268 2.00 -6.94 11.18
CA LYS A 268 2.53 -7.50 9.94
C LYS A 268 3.05 -8.93 10.10
N GLN A 269 3.70 -9.24 11.23
CA GLN A 269 4.18 -10.59 11.48
C GLN A 269 3.04 -11.58 11.67
N VAL A 270 1.99 -11.19 12.42
CA VAL A 270 0.78 -12.00 12.57
C VAL A 270 0.12 -12.21 11.21
N ARG A 271 -0.16 -11.13 10.47
CA ARG A 271 -0.81 -11.21 9.16
C ARG A 271 0.00 -12.04 8.15
N LYS A 272 1.32 -11.87 8.12
CA LYS A 272 2.20 -12.68 7.26
C LYS A 272 2.06 -14.17 7.57
N ARG A 273 1.93 -14.55 8.85
CA ARG A 273 1.71 -15.94 9.22
C ARG A 273 0.32 -16.42 8.81
N THR A 274 -0.72 -15.62 9.04
CA THR A 274 -2.10 -15.90 8.60
C THR A 274 -2.14 -16.20 7.11
N LEU A 275 -1.62 -15.31 6.28
CA LEU A 275 -1.60 -15.47 4.82
C LEU A 275 -0.78 -16.68 4.37
N LEU A 276 0.31 -17.01 5.08
CA LEU A 276 1.11 -18.20 4.78
C LEU A 276 0.34 -19.49 5.06
N LEU A 277 -0.37 -19.57 6.18
CA LEU A 277 -1.18 -20.75 6.52
C LEU A 277 -2.45 -20.84 5.66
N PHE A 278 -3.00 -19.71 5.24
CA PHE A 278 -4.16 -19.68 4.35
C PHE A 278 -3.85 -20.28 2.96
N LYS A 279 -2.58 -20.38 2.56
CA LYS A 279 -2.18 -21.07 1.32
C LYS A 279 -2.49 -22.57 1.33
N SER A 280 -2.59 -23.17 2.51
CA SER A 280 -2.80 -24.62 2.66
C SER A 280 -4.24 -25.00 3.02
N ILE A 281 -5.18 -24.05 3.02
CA ILE A 281 -6.59 -24.33 3.36
C ILE A 281 -7.51 -24.20 2.14
N SER A 282 -8.65 -24.87 2.23
CA SER A 282 -9.71 -24.81 1.24
C SER A 282 -11.03 -24.37 1.86
N ASP A 283 -12.03 -24.08 1.05
CA ASP A 283 -13.39 -23.79 1.51
C ASP A 283 -13.97 -24.92 2.38
N LYS A 284 -13.58 -26.18 2.11
CA LYS A 284 -13.97 -27.32 2.96
C LYS A 284 -13.37 -27.23 4.36
N TRP A 285 -12.12 -26.78 4.49
CA TRP A 285 -11.47 -26.55 5.79
C TRP A 285 -12.15 -25.42 6.57
N LEU A 286 -12.65 -24.39 5.88
CA LEU A 286 -13.42 -23.33 6.53
C LEU A 286 -14.72 -23.86 7.15
N LEU A 287 -15.30 -24.93 6.60
CA LEU A 287 -16.53 -25.55 7.11
C LEU A 287 -16.29 -26.61 8.21
N THR A 288 -15.05 -26.96 8.52
CA THR A 288 -14.78 -27.91 9.62
C THR A 288 -15.05 -27.25 10.96
N LYS A 289 -15.63 -28.02 11.88
CA LYS A 289 -15.90 -27.57 13.24
C LYS A 289 -14.64 -27.66 14.11
N SER A 290 -14.42 -26.64 14.93
CA SER A 290 -13.45 -26.61 16.01
C SER A 290 -14.02 -27.25 17.28
N LEU A 291 -13.21 -27.24 18.35
CA LEU A 291 -13.55 -27.85 19.64
C LEU A 291 -14.82 -27.28 20.28
N ASP A 292 -15.13 -26.01 20.01
CA ASP A 292 -16.34 -25.32 20.49
C ASP A 292 -17.57 -25.50 19.58
N SER A 293 -17.51 -26.43 18.62
CA SER A 293 -18.57 -26.73 17.64
C SER A 293 -18.87 -25.63 16.61
N ASN A 294 -18.19 -24.48 16.66
CA ASN A 294 -18.23 -23.46 15.62
C ASN A 294 -17.35 -23.87 14.44
N THR A 295 -17.61 -23.31 13.25
CA THR A 295 -16.77 -23.57 12.08
C THR A 295 -15.52 -22.70 12.10
N ASN A 296 -14.44 -23.14 11.44
CA ASN A 296 -13.28 -22.28 11.23
C ASN A 296 -13.66 -20.97 10.52
N LEU A 297 -14.64 -20.99 9.62
CA LEU A 297 -15.19 -19.78 9.01
C LEU A 297 -15.75 -18.81 10.04
N HIS A 298 -16.52 -19.29 11.02
CA HIS A 298 -17.09 -18.46 12.08
C HIS A 298 -15.98 -17.72 12.84
N HIS A 299 -14.90 -18.43 13.19
CA HIS A 299 -13.74 -17.86 13.88
C HIS A 299 -13.03 -16.77 13.07
N TRP A 300 -12.76 -17.04 11.80
CA TRP A 300 -12.08 -16.06 10.94
C TRP A 300 -12.97 -14.86 10.59
N MET A 301 -14.28 -15.04 10.50
CA MET A 301 -15.24 -13.93 10.39
C MET A 301 -15.29 -13.10 11.67
N HIS A 302 -15.24 -13.74 12.84
CA HIS A 302 -15.16 -13.03 14.12
C HIS A 302 -13.89 -12.17 14.22
N VAL A 303 -12.74 -12.66 13.75
CA VAL A 303 -11.51 -11.84 13.70
C VAL A 303 -11.73 -10.57 12.85
N LEU A 304 -12.35 -10.68 11.68
CA LEU A 304 -12.65 -9.53 10.81
C LEU A 304 -13.65 -8.55 11.43
N GLU A 305 -14.71 -9.06 12.04
CA GLU A 305 -15.71 -8.25 12.76
C GLU A 305 -15.04 -7.48 13.91
N HIS A 306 -14.25 -8.18 14.71
CA HIS A 306 -13.55 -7.64 15.86
C HIS A 306 -12.51 -6.58 15.45
N GLN A 307 -11.78 -6.80 14.34
CA GLN A 307 -10.91 -5.78 13.74
C GLN A 307 -11.67 -4.53 13.32
N SER A 308 -12.81 -4.71 12.65
CA SER A 308 -13.65 -3.61 12.18
C SER A 308 -14.22 -2.79 13.35
N TYR A 309 -14.63 -3.47 14.42
CA TYR A 309 -15.11 -2.84 15.64
C TYR A 309 -14.04 -1.93 16.29
N HIS A 310 -12.83 -2.45 16.52
CA HIS A 310 -11.75 -1.67 17.12
C HIS A 310 -11.18 -0.61 16.18
N LEU A 311 -11.19 -0.83 14.86
CA LEU A 311 -10.92 0.22 13.89
C LEU A 311 -11.88 1.41 14.05
N GLY A 312 -13.16 1.15 14.28
CA GLY A 312 -14.14 2.19 14.58
C GLY A 312 -13.74 3.02 15.80
N GLN A 313 -13.30 2.37 16.88
CA GLN A 313 -12.79 3.06 18.07
C GLN A 313 -11.55 3.91 17.78
N ILE A 314 -10.57 3.37 17.03
CA ILE A 314 -9.37 4.11 16.61
C ILE A 314 -9.74 5.36 15.81
N VAL A 315 -10.68 5.25 14.88
CA VAL A 315 -11.14 6.39 14.06
C VAL A 315 -11.82 7.45 14.92
N LEU A 316 -12.61 7.06 15.93
CA LEU A 316 -13.23 8.00 16.86
C LEU A 316 -12.21 8.73 17.73
N ILE A 317 -11.24 8.01 18.30
CA ILE A 317 -10.14 8.60 19.09
C ILE A 317 -9.37 9.60 18.23
N LYS A 318 -9.00 9.20 17.00
CA LYS A 318 -8.30 10.09 16.08
C LYS A 318 -9.07 11.37 15.76
N LYS A 319 -10.38 11.28 15.48
CA LYS A 319 -11.20 12.47 15.23
C LYS A 319 -11.20 13.44 16.40
N LYS A 320 -11.20 12.92 17.63
CA LYS A 320 -11.09 13.76 18.84
C LYS A 320 -9.72 14.41 18.96
N LEU A 321 -8.64 13.67 18.71
CA LEU A 321 -7.28 14.22 18.64
C LEU A 321 -7.18 15.37 17.63
N ASP A 322 -7.69 15.16 16.42
CA ASP A 322 -7.68 16.16 15.36
C ASP A 322 -8.44 17.44 15.78
N TYR A 323 -9.56 17.31 16.50
CA TYR A 323 -10.33 18.45 17.03
C TYR A 323 -9.61 19.17 18.18
N THR A 324 -8.86 18.46 19.02
CA THR A 324 -8.10 19.08 20.12
C THR A 324 -6.84 19.80 19.65
N LYS A 325 -6.33 19.45 18.46
CA LYS A 325 -5.12 20.04 17.86
C LYS A 325 -5.42 21.20 16.90
N SER A 326 -6.68 21.38 16.49
CA SER A 326 -7.14 22.45 15.58
C SER A 326 -7.48 23.73 16.34
#